data_AF-A0A259E6K1-F1
#
_entry.id   AF-A0A259E6K1-F1
#
_cell.length_a   1.000
_cell.length_b   1.000
_cell.length_c   1.000
_cell.angle_alpha   90.00
_cell.angle_beta   90.00
_cell.angle_gamma   90.00
#
_symmetry.space_group_name_H-M   'P 1'
#
loop_
_entity.id
_entity.type
_entity.pdbx_description
1 polymer ?
#
loop_
_entity_poly.entity_id
_entity_poly.type
_entity_poly.pdbx_seq_one_letter_code
_entity_poly.pdbx_strand_id
1 'polypeptide(L)'
;MSSEGEEIKAYVRQPRQQRKPVSYKNEFLEQYHPNQTTYLPESLCAQLHSLGRSPAEQTPAGTFARDILNRLLIDLSWASSKLEGNTYSRLDTERLIEFGQAAEGKDALETQMILNHKSAIEYLVRDTEHAGVNPETIIALHAFLSDGLMPDP
;
A
#
# COMPACT_ATOMS: atom_id res chain seq x y z
N MET A 1 -11.53 12.07 18.73
CA MET A 1 -11.51 10.70 19.29
C MET A 1 -12.77 10.53 20.13
N SER A 2 -13.10 9.33 20.61
CA SER A 2 -14.18 9.24 21.61
C SER A 2 -13.75 9.90 22.92
N SER A 3 -14.71 10.35 23.72
CA SER A 3 -14.49 10.94 25.05
C SER A 3 -13.63 10.04 25.94
N GLU A 4 -13.91 8.74 25.93
CA GLU A 4 -13.22 7.73 26.72
C GLU A 4 -11.76 7.57 26.25
N GLY A 5 -11.51 7.69 24.94
CA GLY A 5 -10.17 7.64 24.38
C GLY A 5 -9.31 8.84 24.77
N GLU A 6 -9.91 10.02 24.91
CA GLU A 6 -9.21 11.23 25.36
C GLU A 6 -8.82 11.15 26.83
N GLU A 7 -9.69 10.61 27.68
CA GLU A 7 -9.41 10.36 29.10
C GLU A 7 -8.26 9.36 29.29
N ILE A 8 -8.29 8.22 28.59
CA ILE A 8 -7.23 7.20 28.64
C ILE A 8 -5.90 7.81 28.17
N LYS A 9 -5.93 8.58 27.08
CA LYS A 9 -4.74 9.24 26.53
C LYS A 9 -4.15 10.27 27.51
N ALA A 10 -5.00 11.04 28.19
CA ALA A 10 -4.56 11.97 29.23
C ALA A 10 -3.89 11.24 30.39
N TYR A 11 -4.48 10.14 30.86
CA TYR A 11 -3.95 9.30 31.92
C TYR A 11 -2.59 8.65 31.55
N VAL A 12 -2.49 8.03 30.37
CA VAL A 12 -1.27 7.36 29.89
C VAL A 12 -0.13 8.36 29.61
N ARG A 13 -0.42 9.65 29.46
CA ARG A 13 0.60 10.70 29.27
C ARG A 13 1.20 11.24 30.56
N GLN A 14 0.61 10.95 31.72
CA GLN A 14 1.17 11.38 33.01
C GLN A 14 2.54 10.74 33.29
N PRO A 15 3.44 11.39 34.03
CA PRO A 15 4.66 10.75 34.56
C PRO A 15 4.35 9.43 35.29
N ARG A 16 5.26 8.45 35.22
CA ARG A 16 5.03 7.09 35.77
C ARG A 16 4.67 7.13 37.26
N GLN A 17 5.21 8.09 38.01
CA GLN A 17 4.99 8.29 39.44
C GLN A 17 3.58 8.79 39.78
N GLN A 18 2.89 9.42 38.82
CA GLN A 18 1.53 9.94 39.00
C GLN A 18 0.46 8.91 38.60
N ARG A 19 0.87 7.80 37.96
CA ARG A 19 -0.03 6.69 37.62
C ARG A 19 -0.19 5.78 38.82
N LYS A 20 -1.39 5.26 39.03
CA LYS A 20 -1.64 4.26 40.08
C LYS A 20 -0.78 3.01 39.79
N PRO A 21 0.05 2.54 40.74
CA PRO A 21 0.77 1.28 40.57
C PRO A 21 -0.24 0.12 40.55
N VAL A 22 -0.10 -0.78 39.57
CA VAL A 22 -0.97 -1.94 39.40
C VAL A 22 -0.08 -3.18 39.28
N SER A 23 -0.41 -4.23 40.03
CA SER A 23 0.25 -5.54 39.94
C SER A 23 -0.33 -6.38 38.81
N TYR A 24 0.36 -7.47 38.44
CA TYR A 24 -0.20 -8.46 37.52
C TYR A 24 -1.47 -9.07 38.11
N LYS A 25 -2.50 -9.21 37.27
CA LYS A 25 -3.72 -9.96 37.59
C LYS A 25 -3.51 -11.41 37.16
N ASN A 26 -2.97 -12.24 38.05
CA ASN A 26 -2.68 -13.64 37.73
C ASN A 26 -3.94 -14.41 37.35
N GLU A 27 -5.05 -14.20 38.06
CA GLU A 27 -6.35 -14.80 37.77
C GLU A 27 -6.81 -14.57 36.33
N PHE A 28 -6.53 -13.37 35.77
CA PHE A 28 -6.87 -13.07 34.38
C PHE A 28 -6.13 -14.01 33.42
N LEU A 29 -4.84 -14.27 33.65
CA LEU A 29 -4.06 -15.17 32.81
C LEU A 29 -4.40 -16.65 33.06
N GLU A 30 -4.65 -17.02 34.31
CA GLU A 30 -4.97 -18.39 34.72
C GLU A 30 -6.34 -18.85 34.20
N GLN A 31 -7.30 -17.94 34.07
CA GLN A 31 -8.63 -18.22 33.53
C GLN A 31 -8.63 -18.51 32.03
N TYR A 32 -7.53 -18.26 31.33
CA TYR A 32 -7.45 -18.50 29.90
C TYR A 32 -7.01 -19.92 29.56
N HIS A 33 -7.90 -20.64 28.89
CA HIS A 33 -7.62 -21.91 28.25
C HIS A 33 -7.62 -21.72 26.73
N PRO A 34 -6.49 -22.01 26.05
CA PRO A 34 -6.39 -21.90 24.60
C PRO A 34 -7.53 -22.66 23.89
N ASN A 35 -8.15 -21.99 22.91
CA ASN A 35 -9.26 -22.52 22.10
C ASN A 35 -10.55 -22.85 22.89
N GLN A 36 -10.64 -22.49 24.17
CA GLN A 36 -11.82 -22.75 25.02
C GLN A 36 -12.41 -21.46 25.59
N THR A 37 -11.57 -20.49 25.95
CA THR A 37 -12.00 -19.21 26.54
C THR A 37 -11.53 -18.03 25.72
N THR A 38 -12.22 -16.90 25.82
CA THR A 38 -11.82 -15.64 25.17
C THR A 38 -11.64 -14.52 26.19
N TYR A 39 -10.61 -13.70 26.01
CA TYR A 39 -10.38 -12.52 26.84
C TYR A 39 -11.34 -11.36 26.54
N LEU A 40 -11.88 -11.35 25.31
CA LEU A 40 -12.78 -10.32 24.84
C LEU A 40 -14.21 -10.86 24.82
N PRO A 41 -15.22 -10.01 25.07
CA PRO A 41 -16.62 -10.35 24.87
C PRO A 41 -16.87 -10.80 23.43
N GLU A 42 -17.78 -11.74 23.24
CA GLU A 42 -18.12 -12.28 21.92
C GLU A 42 -18.56 -11.20 20.93
N SER A 43 -19.33 -10.21 21.39
CA SER A 43 -19.76 -9.07 20.55
C SER A 43 -18.57 -8.25 20.03
N LEU A 44 -17.55 -8.04 20.86
CA LEU A 44 -16.34 -7.33 20.48
C LEU A 44 -15.48 -8.19 19.55
N CYS A 45 -15.38 -9.49 19.80
CA CYS A 45 -14.73 -10.44 18.89
C CYS A 45 -15.37 -10.39 17.50
N ALA A 46 -16.71 -10.44 17.42
CA ALA A 46 -17.45 -10.37 16.17
C ALA A 46 -17.23 -9.03 15.44
N GLN A 47 -17.24 -7.92 16.19
CA GLN A 47 -16.97 -6.59 15.65
C GLN A 47 -15.53 -6.48 15.11
N LEU A 48 -14.53 -6.89 15.89
CA LEU A 48 -13.13 -6.86 15.48
C LEU A 48 -12.88 -7.82 14.31
N HIS A 49 -13.52 -8.97 14.29
CA HIS A 49 -13.48 -9.90 13.16
C HIS A 49 -14.07 -9.25 11.89
N SER A 50 -15.20 -8.54 12.00
CA SER A 50 -15.77 -7.79 10.88
C SER A 50 -14.89 -6.64 10.40
N LEU A 51 -14.24 -5.91 11.32
CA LEU A 51 -13.35 -4.79 10.98
C LEU A 51 -12.00 -5.26 10.43
N GLY A 52 -11.50 -6.40 10.93
CA GLY A 52 -10.25 -7.02 10.52
C GLY A 52 -10.35 -7.84 9.24
N ARG A 53 -11.57 -8.21 8.81
CA ARG A 53 -11.78 -8.74 7.47
C ARG A 53 -11.49 -7.66 6.45
N SER A 54 -10.46 -7.88 5.65
CA SER A 54 -10.30 -7.13 4.41
C SER A 54 -11.53 -7.40 3.53
N PRO A 55 -12.07 -6.39 2.82
CA PRO A 55 -13.08 -6.61 1.78
C PRO A 55 -12.67 -7.69 0.76
N ALA A 56 -11.37 -7.99 0.68
CA ALA A 56 -10.75 -8.97 -0.20
C ALA A 56 -11.13 -10.45 0.06
N GLU A 57 -11.80 -10.80 1.17
CA GLU A 57 -12.24 -12.19 1.38
C GLU A 57 -13.39 -12.63 0.45
N GLN A 58 -14.06 -11.69 -0.23
CA GLN A 58 -15.09 -12.00 -1.22
C GLN A 58 -14.58 -12.01 -2.66
N THR A 59 -13.31 -11.67 -2.90
CA THR A 59 -12.74 -11.61 -4.24
C THR A 59 -11.93 -12.89 -4.55
N PRO A 60 -11.98 -13.41 -5.79
CA PRO A 60 -11.18 -14.57 -6.18
C PRO A 60 -9.70 -14.36 -5.83
N ALA A 61 -8.98 -15.42 -5.45
CA ALA A 61 -7.58 -15.38 -5.01
C ALA A 61 -6.62 -14.59 -5.95
N GLY A 62 -6.98 -14.40 -7.22
CA GLY A 62 -6.24 -13.55 -8.17
C GLY A 62 -6.40 -12.04 -7.97
N THR A 63 -7.44 -11.56 -7.28
CA THR A 63 -7.69 -10.12 -7.07
C THR A 63 -6.74 -9.55 -6.03
N PHE A 64 -6.45 -10.30 -4.96
CA PHE A 64 -5.46 -9.89 -3.96
C PHE A 64 -4.05 -9.78 -4.58
N ALA A 65 -3.68 -10.73 -5.44
CA ALA A 65 -2.44 -10.65 -6.19
C ALA A 65 -2.42 -9.44 -7.14
N ARG A 66 -3.56 -9.14 -7.79
CA ARG A 66 -3.72 -7.98 -8.68
C ARG A 66 -3.66 -6.65 -7.92
N ASP A 67 -4.22 -6.57 -6.71
CA ASP A 67 -4.19 -5.37 -5.87
C ASP A 67 -2.77 -5.11 -5.32
N ILE A 68 -2.07 -6.15 -4.88
CA ILE A 68 -0.65 -6.04 -4.50
C ILE A 68 0.18 -5.58 -5.69
N LEU A 69 -0.05 -6.17 -6.86
CA LEU A 69 0.65 -5.80 -8.06
C LEU A 69 0.37 -4.35 -8.47
N ASN A 70 -0.88 -3.89 -8.34
CA ASN A 70 -1.24 -2.51 -8.66
C ASN A 70 -0.55 -1.50 -7.73
N ARG A 71 -0.49 -1.80 -6.42
CA ARG A 71 0.26 -0.97 -5.47
C ARG A 71 1.75 -0.90 -5.80
N LEU A 72 2.35 -2.05 -6.12
CA LEU A 72 3.76 -2.12 -6.51
C LEU A 72 4.03 -1.38 -7.82
N LEU A 73 3.11 -1.47 -8.78
CA LEU A 73 3.15 -0.73 -10.04
C LEU A 73 3.14 0.78 -9.77
N ILE A 74 2.21 1.29 -8.94
CA ILE A 74 2.14 2.71 -8.58
C ILE A 74 3.45 3.16 -7.91
N ASP A 75 3.91 2.40 -6.91
CA ASP A 75 5.11 2.76 -6.15
C ASP A 75 6.36 2.78 -7.03
N LEU A 76 6.53 1.78 -7.90
CA LEU A 76 7.69 1.68 -8.77
C LEU A 76 7.65 2.70 -9.91
N SER A 77 6.50 2.92 -10.55
CA SER A 77 6.34 3.98 -11.57
C SER A 77 6.67 5.36 -10.99
N TRP A 78 6.18 5.66 -9.79
CA TRP A 78 6.50 6.92 -9.11
C TRP A 78 7.99 7.02 -8.75
N ALA A 79 8.55 5.99 -8.10
CA ALA A 79 9.93 6.03 -7.61
C ALA A 79 10.95 6.12 -8.75
N SER A 80 10.78 5.35 -9.83
CA SER A 80 11.65 5.42 -11.01
C SER A 80 11.57 6.80 -11.68
N SER A 81 10.37 7.30 -11.95
CA SER A 81 10.19 8.65 -12.51
C SER A 81 10.83 9.71 -11.62
N LYS A 82 10.69 9.58 -10.29
CA LYS A 82 11.25 10.52 -9.32
C LYS A 82 12.77 10.56 -9.35
N LEU A 83 13.42 9.41 -9.53
CA LEU A 83 14.87 9.31 -9.70
C LEU A 83 15.35 10.00 -10.98
N GLU A 84 14.51 10.01 -12.02
CA GLU A 84 14.76 10.70 -13.30
C GLU A 84 14.41 12.20 -13.26
N GLY A 85 14.01 12.72 -12.10
CA GLY A 85 13.75 14.15 -11.88
C GLY A 85 12.27 14.55 -11.98
N ASN A 86 11.35 13.61 -12.14
CA ASN A 86 9.91 13.90 -12.19
C ASN A 86 9.41 14.57 -10.90
N THR A 87 8.50 15.52 -11.05
CA THR A 87 7.95 16.31 -9.95
C THR A 87 6.58 15.84 -9.46
N TYR A 88 5.98 14.81 -10.05
CA TYR A 88 4.74 14.20 -9.55
C TYR A 88 4.90 13.71 -8.11
N SER A 89 3.86 13.92 -7.31
CA SER A 89 3.75 13.27 -6.00
C SER A 89 3.29 11.82 -6.18
N ARG A 90 3.49 11.00 -5.15
CA ARG A 90 2.99 9.62 -5.15
C ARG A 90 1.46 9.58 -5.30
N LEU A 91 0.74 10.50 -4.65
CA LEU A 91 -0.71 10.60 -4.74
C LEU A 91 -1.17 11.02 -6.15
N ASP A 92 -0.47 11.94 -6.78
CA ASP A 92 -0.78 12.33 -8.16
C ASP A 92 -0.51 11.19 -9.14
N THR A 93 0.54 10.40 -8.90
CA THR A 93 0.87 9.21 -9.69
C THR A 93 -0.21 8.14 -9.55
N GLU A 94 -0.68 7.88 -8.31
CA GLU A 94 -1.81 6.99 -8.04
C GLU A 94 -3.06 7.44 -8.79
N ARG A 95 -3.40 8.74 -8.73
CA ARG A 95 -4.57 9.27 -9.46
C ARG A 95 -4.45 9.15 -10.98
N LEU A 96 -3.26 9.41 -11.51
CA LEU A 96 -2.97 9.26 -12.93
C LEU A 96 -3.15 7.81 -13.38
N ILE A 97 -2.61 6.86 -12.62
CA ILE A 97 -2.61 5.43 -12.98
C ILE A 97 -3.99 4.80 -12.80
N GLU A 98 -4.69 5.10 -11.71
CA GLU A 98 -5.98 4.48 -11.40
C GLU A 98 -7.16 5.16 -12.12
N PHE A 99 -7.12 6.48 -12.30
CA PHE A 99 -8.25 7.27 -12.81
C PHE A 99 -7.96 8.01 -14.11
N GLY A 100 -6.74 7.92 -14.67
CA GLY A 100 -6.36 8.67 -15.86
C GLY A 100 -6.29 10.18 -15.63
N GLN A 101 -6.18 10.62 -14.38
CA GLN A 101 -6.22 12.04 -14.01
C GLN A 101 -4.81 12.61 -13.94
N ALA A 102 -4.40 13.36 -14.97
CA ALA A 102 -3.17 14.13 -14.93
C ALA A 102 -3.25 15.23 -13.87
N ALA A 103 -2.16 15.47 -13.16
CA ALA A 103 -2.11 16.52 -12.14
C ALA A 103 -2.05 17.91 -12.78
N GLU A 104 -2.80 18.86 -12.21
CA GLU A 104 -2.83 20.24 -12.69
C GLU A 104 -1.44 20.88 -12.64
N GLY A 105 -1.07 21.59 -13.71
CA GLY A 105 0.20 22.31 -13.81
C GLY A 105 1.43 21.41 -14.01
N LYS A 106 1.25 20.10 -14.26
CA LYS A 106 2.34 19.21 -14.65
C LYS A 106 2.57 19.21 -16.16
N ASP A 107 3.81 19.03 -16.54
CA ASP A 107 4.19 18.93 -17.95
C ASP A 107 3.66 17.61 -18.55
N ALA A 108 3.36 17.65 -19.85
CA ALA A 108 2.95 16.49 -20.61
C ALA A 108 4.07 15.43 -20.66
N LEU A 109 5.33 15.86 -20.74
CA LEU A 109 6.49 14.94 -20.72
C LEU A 109 6.62 14.22 -19.38
N GLU A 110 6.43 14.93 -18.26
CA GLU A 110 6.45 14.30 -16.93
C GLU A 110 5.32 13.27 -16.77
N THR A 111 4.14 13.59 -17.30
CA THR A 111 2.99 12.69 -17.31
C THR A 111 3.28 11.45 -18.15
N GLN A 112 3.82 11.64 -19.35
CA GLN A 112 4.19 10.56 -20.27
C GLN A 112 5.25 9.64 -19.65
N MET A 113 6.25 10.19 -18.97
CA MET A 113 7.31 9.38 -18.33
C MET A 113 6.75 8.41 -17.29
N ILE A 114 5.76 8.81 -16.48
CA ILE A 114 5.09 7.91 -15.53
C ILE A 114 4.33 6.79 -16.26
N LEU A 115 3.63 7.12 -17.33
CA LEU A 115 2.89 6.15 -18.14
C LEU A 115 3.83 5.17 -18.87
N ASN A 116 5.01 5.65 -19.29
CA ASN A 116 6.08 4.84 -19.86
C ASN A 116 6.62 3.84 -18.84
N HIS A 117 6.93 4.28 -17.62
CA HIS A 117 7.34 3.38 -16.54
C HIS A 117 6.28 2.35 -16.19
N LYS A 118 5.01 2.77 -16.08
CA LYS A 118 3.88 1.84 -15.89
C LYS A 118 3.87 0.76 -16.97
N SER A 119 3.99 1.15 -18.23
CA SER A 119 3.95 0.23 -19.37
C SER A 119 5.14 -0.74 -19.37
N ALA A 120 6.34 -0.25 -19.05
CA ALA A 120 7.53 -1.08 -18.90
C ALA A 120 7.40 -2.12 -17.78
N ILE A 121 6.81 -1.74 -16.63
CA ILE A 121 6.59 -2.66 -15.51
C ILE A 121 5.51 -3.68 -15.85
N GLU A 122 4.41 -3.26 -16.48
CA GLU A 122 3.37 -4.19 -16.96
C GLU A 122 3.92 -5.22 -17.93
N TYR A 123 4.82 -4.81 -18.84
CA TYR A 123 5.50 -5.72 -19.75
C TYR A 123 6.28 -6.81 -19.00
N LEU A 124 7.07 -6.43 -17.98
CA LEU A 124 7.86 -7.38 -17.18
C LEU A 124 7.01 -8.38 -16.39
N VAL A 125 5.82 -7.96 -15.95
CA VAL A 125 4.98 -8.80 -15.10
C VAL A 125 4.03 -9.71 -15.90
N ARG A 126 3.70 -9.36 -17.15
CA ARG A 126 2.81 -10.17 -17.99
C ARG A 126 3.40 -11.53 -18.36
N ASP A 127 4.71 -11.63 -18.51
CA ASP A 127 5.40 -12.87 -18.90
C ASP A 127 6.71 -13.02 -18.13
N THR A 128 6.60 -13.39 -16.85
CA THR A 128 7.76 -13.52 -15.96
C THR A 128 8.73 -14.63 -16.37
N GLU A 129 8.28 -15.58 -17.19
CA GLU A 129 9.14 -16.67 -17.71
C GLU A 129 10.06 -16.19 -18.84
N HIS A 130 9.59 -15.23 -19.67
CA HIS A 130 10.37 -14.64 -20.75
C HIS A 130 11.05 -13.30 -20.39
N ALA A 131 10.67 -12.67 -19.27
CA ALA A 131 11.26 -11.44 -18.74
C ALA A 131 12.68 -11.62 -18.15
N GLY A 132 13.51 -12.46 -18.77
CA GLY A 132 14.92 -12.58 -18.46
C GLY A 132 15.73 -11.38 -18.94
N VAL A 133 16.92 -11.21 -18.39
CA VAL A 133 17.88 -10.20 -18.86
C VAL A 133 18.49 -10.67 -20.18
N ASN A 134 17.85 -10.32 -21.28
CA ASN A 134 18.28 -10.64 -22.64
C ASN A 134 18.12 -9.41 -23.56
N PRO A 135 18.74 -9.41 -24.75
CA PRO A 135 18.68 -8.27 -25.66
C PRO A 135 17.25 -7.85 -26.03
N GLU A 136 16.34 -8.81 -26.25
CA GLU A 136 14.95 -8.54 -26.64
C GLU A 136 14.21 -7.78 -25.53
N THR A 137 14.33 -8.23 -24.29
CA THR A 137 13.76 -7.56 -23.11
C THR A 137 14.33 -6.15 -22.96
N ILE A 138 15.64 -5.96 -23.12
CA ILE A 138 16.27 -4.64 -22.97
C ILE A 138 15.78 -3.67 -24.06
N ILE A 139 15.67 -4.15 -25.30
CA ILE A 139 15.15 -3.34 -26.42
C ILE A 139 13.68 -2.97 -26.17
N ALA A 140 12.86 -3.91 -25.74
CA ALA A 140 11.45 -3.66 -25.43
C ALA A 140 11.30 -2.64 -24.30
N LEU A 141 12.07 -2.78 -23.21
CA LEU A 141 12.08 -1.83 -22.11
C LEU A 141 12.49 -0.44 -22.58
N HIS A 142 13.54 -0.34 -23.40
CA HIS A 142 13.97 0.94 -23.94
C HIS A 142 12.87 1.60 -24.78
N ALA A 143 12.19 0.82 -25.63
CA ALA A 143 11.07 1.31 -26.43
C ALA A 143 9.93 1.86 -25.55
N PHE A 144 9.51 1.11 -24.52
CA PHE A 144 8.48 1.58 -23.59
C PHE A 144 8.90 2.83 -22.81
N LEU A 145 10.15 2.91 -22.38
CA LEU A 145 10.64 4.04 -21.57
C LEU A 145 10.81 5.32 -22.39
N SER A 146 11.17 5.21 -23.67
CA SER A 146 11.43 6.35 -24.57
C SER A 146 10.23 6.83 -25.38
N ASP A 147 9.11 6.10 -25.36
CA ASP A 147 7.93 6.40 -26.16
C ASP A 147 7.39 7.82 -25.91
N GLY A 148 7.21 8.59 -26.97
CA GLY A 148 6.73 9.98 -26.90
C GLY A 148 7.65 10.98 -26.19
N LEU A 149 8.90 10.59 -25.84
CA LEU A 149 9.87 11.46 -25.17
C LEU A 149 11.05 11.89 -26.06
N MET A 150 11.21 11.28 -27.24
CA MET A 150 12.26 11.67 -28.18
C MET A 150 11.84 12.89 -29.02
N PRO A 151 12.71 13.89 -29.20
CA PRO A 151 12.46 14.97 -30.14
C PRO A 151 12.36 14.41 -31.57
N ASP A 152 11.46 14.98 -32.38
CA ASP A 152 11.36 14.65 -33.80
C ASP A 152 12.73 14.94 -34.48
N PRO A 153 13.26 14.02 -35.31
CA PRO A 153 14.59 14.15 -35.92
C PRO A 153 14.72 15.29 -36.94
#